data_AF-A0A432I189-F1
#
_entry.id   AF-A0A432I189-F1
#
_cell.length_a   1.000
_cell.length_b   1.000
_cell.length_c   1.000
_cell.angle_alpha   90.00
_cell.angle_beta   90.00
_cell.angle_gamma   90.00
#
_symmetry.space_group_name_H-M   'P 1'
#
loop_
_entity.id
_entity.type
_entity.pdbx_description
1 polymer ?
#
loop_
_entity_poly.entity_id
_entity_poly.type
_entity_poly.pdbx_seq_one_letter_code
_entity_poly.pdbx_strand_id
1 'polypeptide(L)'
;MRRGAAVFCLGLWVMGTVCVSVVATQNFYTIDRLLADAPQPRFDEVVEQVGDDVARNFLRYLSSELNRLFFQYWNYAQFLIGGVAIWLVLGLPDGARLKWPLGVMLAILVVLTFVVTPPIISIGRGLDFVPRDPPPASLATFGILHGAYTSLEMIKAAIGLWVGYRLSRTV
;
A
#
# COMPACT_ATOMS: atom_id res chain seq x y z
N MET A 1 20.37 -15.05 -18.20
CA MET A 1 18.97 -15.27 -17.77
C MET A 1 18.69 -14.77 -16.35
N ARG A 2 19.42 -15.24 -15.31
CA ARG A 2 19.18 -14.86 -13.89
C ARG A 2 19.13 -13.35 -13.61
N ARG A 3 20.07 -12.58 -14.18
CA ARG A 3 20.12 -11.11 -14.02
C ARG A 3 18.86 -10.41 -14.54
N GLY A 4 18.37 -10.79 -15.72
CA GLY A 4 17.13 -10.25 -16.28
C GLY A 4 15.93 -10.57 -15.40
N ALA A 5 15.84 -11.82 -14.91
CA ALA A 5 14.80 -12.21 -13.94
C ALA A 5 14.87 -11.40 -12.64
N ALA A 6 16.09 -11.10 -12.14
CA ALA A 6 16.26 -10.28 -10.95
C ALA A 6 15.74 -8.85 -11.15
N VAL A 7 16.10 -8.21 -12.27
CA VAL A 7 15.63 -6.86 -12.62
C VAL A 7 14.11 -6.84 -12.81
N PHE A 8 13.55 -7.84 -13.50
CA PHE A 8 12.11 -7.98 -13.66
C PHE A 8 11.40 -8.13 -12.31
N CYS A 9 11.92 -8.97 -11.41
CA CYS A 9 11.34 -9.20 -10.09
C CYS A 9 11.39 -7.95 -9.19
N LEU A 10 12.50 -7.20 -9.23
CA LEU A 10 12.60 -5.89 -8.56
C LEU A 10 11.59 -4.88 -9.13
N GLY A 11 11.43 -4.85 -10.46
CA GLY A 11 10.43 -4.02 -11.12
C GLY A 11 9.00 -4.38 -10.71
N LEU A 12 8.68 -5.68 -10.65
CA LEU A 12 7.38 -6.17 -10.16
C LEU A 12 7.12 -5.75 -8.71
N TRP A 13 8.14 -5.83 -7.85
CA TRP A 13 8.03 -5.41 -6.45
C TRP A 13 7.70 -3.91 -6.34
N VAL A 14 8.40 -3.06 -7.09
CA VAL A 14 8.13 -1.61 -7.11
C VAL A 14 6.76 -1.30 -7.71
N MET A 15 6.42 -1.95 -8.83
CA MET A 15 5.15 -1.74 -9.53
C MET A 15 3.95 -2.08 -8.64
N GLY A 16 4.02 -3.16 -7.86
CA GLY A 16 2.93 -3.52 -6.96
C GLY A 16 2.64 -2.45 -5.90
N THR A 17 3.66 -1.74 -5.38
CA THR A 17 3.46 -0.59 -4.49
C THR A 17 2.68 0.53 -5.17
N VAL A 18 3.01 0.83 -6.44
CA VAL A 18 2.29 1.84 -7.24
C VAL A 18 0.85 1.40 -7.48
N CYS A 19 0.63 0.14 -7.91
CA CYS A 19 -0.71 -0.40 -8.15
C CYS A 19 -1.59 -0.33 -6.90
N VAL A 20 -1.08 -0.73 -5.73
CA VAL A 20 -1.84 -0.69 -4.47
C VAL A 20 -2.18 0.75 -4.08
N SER A 21 -1.26 1.69 -4.29
CA SER A 21 -1.50 3.12 -4.04
C SER A 21 -2.60 3.68 -4.95
N VAL A 22 -2.61 3.30 -6.23
CA VAL A 22 -3.65 3.68 -7.18
C VAL A 22 -4.99 3.07 -6.77
N VAL A 23 -5.06 1.76 -6.51
CA VAL A 23 -6.29 1.08 -6.10
C VAL A 23 -6.85 1.70 -4.82
N ALA A 24 -6.02 1.98 -3.82
CA ALA A 24 -6.46 2.56 -2.57
C ALA A 24 -7.07 3.96 -2.73
N THR A 25 -6.46 4.76 -3.61
CA THR A 25 -6.96 6.08 -3.98
C THR A 25 -8.28 5.98 -4.75
N GLN A 26 -8.35 5.07 -5.72
CA GLN A 26 -9.54 4.85 -6.54
C GLN A 26 -10.72 4.35 -5.72
N ASN A 27 -10.51 3.52 -4.69
CA ASN A 27 -11.59 3.06 -3.81
C ASN A 27 -12.34 4.22 -3.12
N PHE A 28 -11.66 5.33 -2.82
CA PHE A 28 -12.34 6.52 -2.28
C PHE A 28 -12.99 7.36 -3.38
N TYR A 29 -12.32 7.61 -4.50
CA TYR A 29 -12.92 8.36 -5.62
C TYR A 29 -14.12 7.66 -6.25
N THR A 30 -14.19 6.34 -6.20
CA THR A 30 -15.36 5.57 -6.64
C THR A 30 -16.61 5.91 -5.84
N ILE A 31 -16.49 6.30 -4.57
CA ILE A 31 -17.65 6.70 -3.76
C ILE A 31 -18.30 7.93 -4.37
N ASP A 32 -17.50 8.98 -4.60
CA ASP A 32 -18.02 10.24 -5.13
C ASP A 32 -18.56 10.05 -6.57
N ARG A 33 -17.93 9.18 -7.38
CA ARG A 33 -18.46 8.80 -8.71
C ARG A 33 -19.78 8.06 -8.63
N LEU A 34 -19.92 7.07 -7.74
CA LEU A 34 -21.15 6.29 -7.60
C LEU A 34 -22.33 7.16 -7.16
N LEU A 35 -22.09 8.09 -6.24
CA LEU A 35 -23.11 9.01 -5.74
C LEU A 35 -23.47 10.10 -6.76
N ALA A 36 -22.52 10.55 -7.59
CA ALA A 36 -22.77 11.58 -8.60
C ALA A 36 -23.40 11.03 -9.89
N ASP A 37 -22.93 9.89 -10.38
CA ASP A 37 -23.33 9.34 -11.69
C ASP A 37 -24.65 8.55 -11.61
N ALA A 38 -25.10 8.17 -10.40
CA ALA A 38 -26.30 7.37 -10.13
C ALA A 38 -26.52 6.25 -11.17
N PRO A 39 -25.53 5.35 -11.39
CA PRO A 39 -25.51 4.48 -12.58
C PRO A 39 -26.59 3.39 -12.59
N GLN A 40 -27.29 3.20 -11.47
CA GLN A 40 -28.28 2.14 -11.30
C GLN A 40 -29.48 2.71 -10.50
N PRO A 41 -30.72 2.70 -11.06
CA PRO A 41 -31.87 3.37 -10.43
C PRO A 41 -32.23 2.86 -9.02
N ARG A 42 -32.07 1.55 -8.78
CA ARG A 42 -32.33 0.94 -7.47
C ARG A 42 -31.29 1.36 -6.42
N PHE A 43 -30.04 1.63 -6.82
CA PHE A 43 -29.05 2.19 -5.92
C PHE A 43 -29.46 3.62 -5.49
N ASP A 44 -29.91 4.43 -6.45
CA ASP A 44 -30.34 5.80 -6.20
C ASP A 44 -31.57 5.86 -5.26
N GLU A 45 -32.59 5.03 -5.52
CA GLU A 45 -33.74 4.86 -4.61
C GLU A 45 -33.32 4.53 -3.17
N VAL A 46 -32.26 3.73 -3.00
CA VAL A 46 -31.74 3.37 -1.67
C VAL A 46 -30.98 4.53 -1.06
N VAL A 47 -30.20 5.29 -1.84
CA VAL A 47 -29.50 6.50 -1.38
C VAL A 47 -30.51 7.55 -0.92
N GLU A 48 -31.57 7.80 -1.69
CA GLU A 48 -32.65 8.73 -1.30
C GLU A 48 -33.34 8.31 0.00
N GLN A 49 -33.53 6.99 0.22
CA GLN A 49 -34.15 6.47 1.44
C GLN A 49 -33.28 6.63 2.69
N VAL A 50 -31.96 6.44 2.58
CA VAL A 50 -31.04 6.49 3.74
C VAL A 50 -30.40 7.87 3.95
N GLY A 51 -30.40 8.70 2.91
CA GLY A 51 -29.74 10.00 2.86
C GLY A 51 -28.27 9.93 2.45
N ASP A 52 -27.82 10.95 1.73
CA ASP A 52 -26.48 11.05 1.14
C ASP A 52 -25.35 10.86 2.16
N ASP A 53 -25.45 11.50 3.33
CA ASP A 53 -24.43 11.42 4.37
C ASP A 53 -24.26 9.99 4.90
N VAL A 54 -25.38 9.28 5.10
CA VAL A 54 -25.38 7.90 5.60
C VAL A 54 -24.81 6.97 4.52
N ALA A 55 -25.29 7.09 3.28
CA ALA A 55 -24.80 6.30 2.15
C ALA A 55 -23.29 6.50 1.96
N ARG A 56 -22.83 7.75 1.95
CA ARG A 56 -21.42 8.10 1.79
C ARG A 56 -20.55 7.54 2.91
N ASN A 57 -20.99 7.66 4.17
CA ASN A 57 -20.24 7.12 5.31
C ASN A 57 -20.16 5.59 5.27
N PHE A 58 -21.23 4.91 4.87
CA PHE A 58 -21.26 3.46 4.72
C PHE A 58 -20.30 2.98 3.61
N LEU A 59 -20.35 3.61 2.43
CA LEU A 59 -19.43 3.31 1.32
C LEU A 59 -17.98 3.63 1.70
N ARG A 60 -17.75 4.72 2.45
CA ARG A 60 -16.43 5.08 2.95
C ARG A 60 -15.86 4.04 3.91
N TYR A 61 -16.69 3.48 4.79
CA TYR A 61 -16.29 2.39 5.67
C TYR A 61 -15.88 1.15 4.87
N LEU A 62 -16.69 0.75 3.87
CA LEU A 62 -16.35 -0.36 2.96
C LEU A 62 -15.01 -0.12 2.23
N SER A 63 -14.82 1.06 1.62
CA SER A 63 -13.56 1.40 0.95
C SER A 63 -12.37 1.39 1.91
N SER A 64 -12.58 1.77 3.17
CA SER A 64 -11.54 1.72 4.20
C SER A 64 -11.16 0.28 4.56
N GLU A 65 -12.13 -0.64 4.70
CA GLU A 65 -11.85 -2.07 4.90
C GLU A 65 -11.18 -2.73 3.69
N LEU A 66 -11.60 -2.40 2.46
CA LEU A 66 -10.93 -2.86 1.24
C LEU A 66 -9.47 -2.39 1.20
N ASN A 67 -9.22 -1.12 1.54
CA ASN A 67 -7.85 -0.59 1.59
C ASN A 67 -7.00 -1.30 2.64
N ARG A 68 -7.53 -1.50 3.86
CA ARG A 68 -6.85 -2.26 4.92
C ARG A 68 -6.50 -3.68 4.45
N LEU A 69 -7.42 -4.33 3.74
CA LEU A 69 -7.18 -5.65 3.16
C LEU A 69 -6.07 -5.61 2.11
N PHE A 70 -6.14 -4.69 1.14
CA PHE A 70 -5.14 -4.59 0.07
C PHE A 70 -3.74 -4.28 0.60
N PHE A 71 -3.61 -3.36 1.57
CA PHE A 71 -2.30 -3.06 2.17
C PHE A 71 -1.72 -4.25 2.94
N GLN A 72 -2.55 -5.00 3.69
CA GLN A 72 -2.08 -6.20 4.41
C GLN A 72 -1.63 -7.31 3.45
N TYR A 73 -2.46 -7.65 2.46
CA TYR A 73 -2.10 -8.67 1.48
C TYR A 73 -0.91 -8.24 0.64
N TRP A 74 -0.79 -6.95 0.33
CA TRP A 74 0.40 -6.43 -0.33
C TRP A 74 1.64 -6.66 0.52
N ASN A 75 1.65 -6.27 1.80
CA ASN A 75 2.76 -6.54 2.72
C ASN A 75 3.16 -8.02 2.73
N TYR A 76 2.21 -8.94 2.77
CA TYR A 76 2.52 -10.37 2.71
C TYR A 76 3.06 -10.83 1.35
N ALA A 77 2.46 -10.38 0.25
CA ALA A 77 2.92 -10.70 -1.10
C ALA A 77 4.35 -10.21 -1.35
N GLN A 78 4.71 -9.07 -0.76
CA GLN A 78 6.06 -8.53 -0.83
C GLN A 78 7.13 -9.43 -0.19
N PHE A 79 6.81 -10.23 0.83
CA PHE A 79 7.79 -11.18 1.37
C PHE A 79 8.14 -12.27 0.35
N LEU A 80 7.13 -12.76 -0.38
CA LEU A 80 7.34 -13.75 -1.44
C LEU A 80 8.15 -13.15 -2.59
N ILE A 81 7.70 -12.01 -3.13
CA ILE A 81 8.38 -11.32 -4.24
C ILE A 81 9.80 -10.91 -3.82
N GLY A 82 9.94 -10.32 -2.63
CA GLY A 82 11.21 -9.87 -2.10
C GLY A 82 12.17 -11.01 -1.81
N GLY A 83 11.69 -12.14 -1.26
CA GLY A 83 12.49 -13.34 -1.07
C GLY A 83 13.04 -13.88 -2.39
N VAL A 84 12.20 -13.95 -3.43
CA VAL A 84 12.62 -14.35 -4.78
C VAL A 84 13.63 -13.34 -5.36
N ALA A 85 13.38 -12.04 -5.25
CA ALA A 85 14.30 -11.01 -5.72
C ALA A 85 15.68 -11.11 -5.04
N ILE A 86 15.70 -11.26 -3.71
CA ILE A 86 16.93 -11.41 -2.92
C ILE A 86 17.69 -12.67 -3.35
N TRP A 87 17.00 -13.81 -3.46
CA TRP A 87 17.62 -15.06 -3.91
C TRP A 87 18.19 -14.93 -5.33
N LEU A 88 17.48 -14.29 -6.24
CA LEU A 88 17.95 -14.05 -7.60
C LEU A 88 19.20 -13.17 -7.62
N VAL A 89 19.20 -12.06 -6.89
CA VAL A 89 20.32 -11.11 -6.85
C VAL A 89 21.55 -11.70 -6.18
N LEU A 90 21.40 -12.31 -5.00
CA LEU A 90 22.54 -12.84 -4.24
C LEU A 90 23.19 -14.06 -4.90
N GLY A 91 22.48 -14.77 -5.77
CA GLY A 91 23.08 -15.85 -6.56
C GLY A 91 23.74 -15.40 -7.87
N LEU A 92 23.93 -14.10 -8.08
CA LEU A 92 24.81 -13.57 -9.13
C LEU A 92 26.25 -13.47 -8.60
N PRO A 93 27.30 -13.63 -9.43
CA PRO A 93 28.70 -13.56 -9.00
C PRO A 93 29.05 -12.29 -8.21
N ASP A 94 28.56 -11.13 -8.65
CA ASP A 94 28.78 -9.84 -7.97
C ASP A 94 27.63 -9.43 -7.02
N GLY A 95 26.62 -10.30 -6.86
CA GLY A 95 25.40 -10.01 -6.12
C GLY A 95 25.61 -9.72 -4.65
N ALA A 96 26.65 -10.30 -4.04
CA ALA A 96 27.00 -10.10 -2.64
C ALA A 96 27.28 -8.63 -2.29
N ARG A 97 27.69 -7.80 -3.27
CA ARG A 97 27.90 -6.36 -3.09
C ARG A 97 26.59 -5.60 -2.81
N LEU A 98 25.44 -6.20 -3.15
CA LEU A 98 24.10 -5.62 -3.00
C LEU A 98 23.35 -6.16 -1.77
N LYS A 99 24.00 -6.94 -0.90
CA LYS A 99 23.36 -7.55 0.27
C LYS A 99 22.79 -6.52 1.26
N TRP A 100 23.49 -5.40 1.47
CA TRP A 100 23.06 -4.37 2.40
C TRP A 100 21.80 -3.62 1.95
N PRO A 101 21.71 -3.07 0.71
CA PRO A 101 20.48 -2.43 0.26
C PRO A 101 19.28 -3.40 0.24
N LEU A 102 19.50 -4.67 -0.14
CA LEU A 102 18.46 -5.70 -0.04
C LEU A 102 18.03 -5.97 1.41
N GLY A 103 18.98 -6.03 2.34
CA GLY A 103 18.71 -6.18 3.77
C GLY A 103 17.92 -5.00 4.34
N VAL A 104 18.23 -3.77 3.92
CA VAL A 104 17.47 -2.57 4.30
C VAL A 104 16.04 -2.64 3.76
N MET A 105 15.84 -3.03 2.50
CA MET A 105 14.50 -3.20 1.93
C MET A 105 13.67 -4.22 2.72
N LEU A 106 14.28 -5.36 3.09
CA LEU A 106 13.62 -6.38 3.90
C LEU A 106 13.31 -5.88 5.32
N ALA A 107 14.24 -5.16 5.96
CA ALA A 107 14.03 -4.58 7.27
C ALA A 107 12.86 -3.58 7.27
N ILE A 108 12.78 -2.72 6.24
CA ILE A 108 11.64 -1.82 6.03
C ILE A 108 10.35 -2.62 5.90
N LEU A 109 10.33 -3.68 5.07
CA LEU A 109 9.13 -4.51 4.89
C LEU A 109 8.66 -5.16 6.21
N VAL A 110 9.60 -5.65 7.03
CA VAL A 110 9.29 -6.21 8.36
C VAL A 110 8.70 -5.15 9.28
N VAL A 111 9.30 -3.96 9.36
CA VAL A 111 8.78 -2.84 10.17
C VAL A 111 7.38 -2.43 9.69
N LEU A 112 7.19 -2.28 8.38
CA LEU A 112 5.89 -1.93 7.83
C LEU A 112 4.82 -2.96 8.20
N THR A 113 5.13 -4.24 8.01
CA THR A 113 4.15 -5.32 8.21
C THR A 113 3.78 -5.52 9.68
N PHE A 114 4.76 -5.55 10.57
CA PHE A 114 4.55 -5.99 11.95
C PHE A 114 4.49 -4.85 12.96
N VAL A 115 5.00 -3.66 12.62
CA VAL A 115 5.08 -2.52 13.55
C VAL A 115 4.15 -1.39 13.13
N VAL A 116 4.10 -1.06 11.83
CA VAL A 116 3.37 0.13 11.35
C VAL A 116 1.93 -0.18 10.94
N THR A 117 1.70 -1.24 10.15
CA THR A 117 0.36 -1.56 9.64
C THR A 117 -0.66 -1.96 10.72
N PRO A 118 -0.34 -2.76 11.75
CA PRO A 118 -1.31 -3.13 12.78
C PRO A 118 -1.96 -1.93 13.52
N PRO A 119 -1.19 -0.93 14.03
CA PRO A 119 -1.80 0.22 14.66
C PRO A 119 -2.55 1.13 13.68
N ILE A 120 -2.13 1.25 12.41
CA ILE A 120 -2.91 1.97 11.37
C ILE A 120 -4.31 1.37 11.26
N ILE A 121 -4.42 0.04 11.21
CA ILE A 121 -5.71 -0.65 11.10
C ILE A 121 -6.55 -0.41 12.35
N SER A 122 -5.97 -0.64 13.54
CA SER A 122 -6.68 -0.52 14.81
C SER A 122 -7.20 0.90 15.04
N ILE A 123 -6.33 1.90 14.87
CA ILE A 123 -6.69 3.32 15.05
C ILE A 123 -7.65 3.76 13.95
N GLY A 124 -7.41 3.34 12.70
CA GLY A 124 -8.27 3.68 11.57
C GLY A 124 -9.70 3.21 11.77
N ARG A 125 -9.92 1.98 12.24
CA ARG A 125 -11.27 1.47 12.56
C ARG A 125 -11.95 2.28 13.66
N GLY A 126 -11.18 2.68 14.68
CA GLY A 126 -11.67 3.56 15.74
C GLY A 126 -12.05 4.97 15.25
N LEU A 127 -11.63 5.37 14.05
CA LEU A 127 -11.91 6.69 13.46
C LEU A 127 -13.05 6.68 12.43
N ASP A 128 -13.55 5.51 12.01
CA ASP A 128 -14.46 5.41 10.86
C ASP A 128 -15.81 6.12 11.08
N PHE A 129 -16.27 6.24 12.33
CA PHE A 129 -17.54 6.86 12.71
C PHE A 129 -17.40 7.98 13.74
N VAL A 130 -16.18 8.49 13.95
CA VAL A 130 -15.92 9.56 14.91
C VAL A 130 -16.02 10.92 14.23
N PRO A 131 -16.77 11.89 14.81
CA PRO A 131 -16.78 13.26 14.32
C PRO A 131 -15.38 13.83 14.22
N ARG A 132 -15.11 14.60 13.16
CA ARG A 132 -13.81 15.24 12.94
C ARG A 132 -13.76 16.70 13.37
N ASP A 133 -14.87 17.21 13.88
CA ASP A 133 -14.97 18.54 14.45
C ASP A 133 -15.57 18.46 15.87
N PRO A 134 -14.78 18.71 16.94
CA PRO A 134 -13.33 18.92 16.90
C PRO A 134 -12.56 17.64 16.54
N PRO A 135 -11.33 17.74 16.00
CA PRO A 135 -10.56 16.57 15.57
C PRO A 135 -10.11 15.71 16.76
N PRO A 136 -10.34 14.38 16.75
CA PRO A 136 -9.89 13.50 17.82
C PRO A 136 -8.36 13.34 17.78
N ALA A 137 -7.72 13.19 18.95
CA ALA A 137 -6.27 13.05 19.05
C ALA A 137 -5.72 11.86 18.23
N SER A 138 -6.50 10.76 18.14
CA SER A 138 -6.17 9.58 17.34
C SER A 138 -6.03 9.86 15.84
N LEU A 139 -6.65 10.94 15.33
CA LEU A 139 -6.51 11.35 13.93
C LEU A 139 -5.08 11.80 13.60
N ALA A 140 -4.43 12.53 14.52
CA ALA A 140 -3.04 12.95 14.35
C ALA A 140 -2.09 11.74 14.37
N THR A 141 -2.29 10.80 15.29
CA THR A 141 -1.52 9.56 15.36
C THR A 141 -1.69 8.72 14.09
N PHE A 142 -2.91 8.58 13.59
CA PHE A 142 -3.19 7.92 12.32
C PHE A 142 -2.44 8.57 11.16
N GLY A 143 -2.47 9.91 11.07
CA GLY A 143 -1.75 10.67 10.06
C GLY A 143 -0.24 10.45 10.09
N ILE A 144 0.36 10.42 11.28
CA ILE A 144 1.80 10.14 11.45
C ILE A 144 2.15 8.73 10.99
N LEU A 145 1.39 7.72 11.43
CA LEU A 145 1.64 6.33 11.05
C LEU A 145 1.46 6.12 9.54
N HIS A 146 0.41 6.69 8.95
CA HIS A 146 0.18 6.62 7.51
C HIS A 146 1.28 7.34 6.73
N GLY A 147 1.75 8.49 7.21
CA GLY A 147 2.89 9.21 6.64
C GLY A 147 4.17 8.35 6.68
N ALA A 148 4.47 7.74 7.84
CA ALA A 148 5.60 6.85 8.00
C ALA A 148 5.52 5.64 7.06
N TYR A 149 4.34 5.01 6.93
CA TYR A 149 4.10 3.92 5.99
C TYR A 149 4.47 4.33 4.57
N THR A 150 3.89 5.44 4.08
CA THR A 150 4.13 5.94 2.72
C THR A 150 5.61 6.28 2.48
N SER A 151 6.24 7.01 3.41
CA SER A 151 7.65 7.40 3.26
C SER A 151 8.59 6.19 3.20
N LEU A 152 8.37 5.19 4.07
CA LEU A 152 9.18 3.97 4.09
C LEU A 152 8.96 3.12 2.83
N GLU A 153 7.72 2.99 2.35
CA GLU A 153 7.43 2.34 1.06
C GLU A 153 8.18 3.02 -0.09
N MET A 154 8.17 4.36 -0.15
CA MET A 154 8.87 5.13 -1.18
C MET A 154 10.38 4.97 -1.10
N ILE A 155 10.97 5.00 0.09
CA ILE A 155 12.40 4.76 0.30
C ILE A 155 12.78 3.35 -0.17
N LYS A 156 12.03 2.33 0.24
CA LYS A 156 12.27 0.94 -0.18
C LYS A 156 12.13 0.78 -1.69
N ALA A 157 11.13 1.40 -2.31
CA ALA A 157 10.96 1.39 -3.77
C ALA A 157 12.15 2.06 -4.48
N ALA A 158 12.63 3.21 -3.99
CA ALA A 158 13.80 3.89 -4.54
C ALA A 158 15.07 3.03 -4.44
N ILE A 159 15.28 2.33 -3.32
CA ILE A 159 16.38 1.37 -3.18
C ILE A 159 16.23 0.23 -4.21
N GLY A 160 15.02 -0.33 -4.37
CA GLY A 160 14.76 -1.38 -5.35
C GLY A 160 15.08 -0.96 -6.80
N LEU A 161 14.67 0.25 -7.19
CA LEU A 161 15.01 0.83 -8.49
C LEU A 161 16.52 1.03 -8.65
N TRP A 162 17.20 1.52 -7.61
CA TRP A 162 18.65 1.70 -7.62
C TRP A 162 19.38 0.36 -7.76
N VAL A 163 18.96 -0.69 -7.04
CA VAL A 163 19.51 -2.05 -7.17
C VAL A 163 19.31 -2.56 -8.60
N GLY A 164 18.10 -2.43 -9.16
CA GLY A 164 17.82 -2.79 -10.54
C GLY A 164 18.73 -2.08 -11.53
N TYR A 165 18.92 -0.77 -11.37
CA TYR A 165 19.83 0.03 -12.19
C TYR A 165 21.29 -0.44 -12.09
N ARG A 166 21.79 -0.74 -10.88
CA ARG A 166 23.15 -1.25 -10.67
C ARG A 166 23.38 -2.60 -11.36
N LEU A 167 22.37 -3.48 -11.34
CA LEU A 167 22.40 -4.75 -12.05
C LEU A 167 22.42 -4.57 -13.57
N SER A 168 21.71 -3.58 -14.08
CA SER A 168 21.69 -3.27 -15.52
C SER A 168 22.97 -2.60 -16.03
N ARG A 169 23.75 -1.95 -15.15
CA ARG A 169 25.01 -1.25 -15.47
C ARG A 169 26.26 -2.13 -15.38
N THR A 170 26.17 -3.33 -14.82
CA THR A 170 27.29 -4.28 -14.66
C THR A 170 27.43 -5.21 -15.87
N VAL A 171 27.26 -4.64 -17.08
CA VAL A 171 27.53 -5.30 -18.37
C VAL A 171 29.01 -5.12 -18.71
#